data_AF-A0A8S1HSG5-F1
#
_entry.id   AF-A0A8S1HSG5-F1
#
_cell.length_a   1.000
_cell.length_b   1.000
_cell.length_c   1.000
_cell.angle_alpha   90.00
_cell.angle_beta   90.00
_cell.angle_gamma   90.00
#
_symmetry.space_group_name_H-M   'P 1'
#
loop_
_entity.id
_entity.type
_entity.pdbx_description
1 polymer ?
#
loop_
_entity_poly.entity_id
_entity_poly.type
_entity_poly.pdbx_seq_one_letter_code
_entity_poly.pdbx_strand_id
1 'polypeptide(L)'
;MNYYVNDGIFGSFNCKIFDHIDPIGEPLHETTGPEFPTTIWGPTCDSIDKIETRKLMPRLKKWGLDLLRYDGRLHRICSIDFQWIFEAADFPFHEPKKML
;
A
#
# COMPACT_ATOMS: atom_id res chain seq x y z
N MET A 1 -0.82 -3.86 -12.45
CA MET A 1 -1.73 -4.09 -11.30
C MET A 1 -1.69 -2.85 -10.42
N ASN A 2 -2.77 -2.53 -9.71
CA ASN A 2 -2.82 -1.36 -8.82
C ASN A 2 -3.16 -1.79 -7.40
N TYR A 3 -2.42 -1.25 -6.43
CA TYR A 3 -2.66 -1.43 -5.01
C TYR A 3 -2.79 -0.06 -4.35
N TYR A 4 -3.61 0.02 -3.31
CA TYR A 4 -3.82 1.24 -2.55
C TYR A 4 -3.45 1.00 -1.10
N VAL A 5 -2.75 1.95 -0.51
CA VAL A 5 -2.36 1.91 0.90
C VAL A 5 -3.07 3.02 1.68
N ASN A 6 -3.12 2.85 2.99
CA ASN A 6 -3.79 3.77 3.90
C ASN A 6 -2.99 5.07 4.19
N ASP A 7 -1.80 5.20 3.60
CA ASP A 7 -0.91 6.35 3.78
C ASP A 7 -0.30 6.71 2.42
N GLY A 8 0.05 7.97 2.19
CA GLY A 8 0.40 8.50 0.87
C GLY A 8 1.55 9.49 0.91
N ILE A 9 1.78 10.16 -0.22
CA ILE A 9 2.84 11.18 -0.34
C ILE A 9 2.57 12.41 0.53
N PHE A 10 1.32 12.61 0.96
CA PHE A 10 0.94 13.68 1.87
C PHE A 10 1.12 13.32 3.35
N GLY A 11 1.48 12.07 3.65
CA GLY A 11 1.71 11.55 5.00
C GLY A 11 3.14 11.05 5.17
N SER A 12 3.33 9.75 5.45
CA SER A 12 4.66 9.19 5.71
C SER A 12 5.57 9.14 4.49
N PHE A 13 5.03 9.21 3.27
CA PHE A 13 5.81 9.18 2.03
C PHE A 13 6.11 10.58 1.48
N ASN A 14 6.08 11.60 2.34
CA ASN A 14 6.41 12.98 1.98
C ASN A 14 7.84 13.16 1.46
N CYS A 15 8.76 12.27 1.85
CA CYS A 15 10.13 12.20 1.37
C CYS A 15 10.22 12.12 -0.16
N LYS A 16 9.18 11.58 -0.81
CA LYS A 16 9.08 11.56 -2.27
C LYS A 16 8.97 12.95 -2.90
N ILE A 17 8.26 13.86 -2.24
CA ILE A 17 8.08 15.24 -2.71
C ILE A 17 9.22 16.13 -2.22
N PHE A 18 9.53 16.07 -0.93
CA PHE A 18 10.45 17.02 -0.29
C PHE A 18 11.91 16.63 -0.48
N ASP A 19 12.22 15.34 -0.33
CA ASP A 19 13.59 14.83 -0.36
C ASP A 19 13.94 14.17 -1.71
N HIS A 20 12.97 14.05 -2.62
CA HIS A 20 13.10 13.35 -3.91
C HIS A 20 13.59 11.89 -3.75
N ILE A 21 13.22 11.25 -2.64
CA ILE A 21 13.56 9.86 -2.35
C ILE A 21 12.39 8.98 -2.77
N ASP A 22 12.66 8.00 -3.63
CA ASP A 22 11.67 6.98 -3.99
C ASP A 22 11.64 5.88 -2.92
N PRO A 23 10.54 5.73 -2.16
CA PRO A 23 10.42 4.68 -1.17
C PRO A 23 10.30 3.32 -1.85
N ILE A 24 11.01 2.32 -1.34
CA ILE A 24 11.02 0.95 -1.88
C ILE A 24 10.30 0.04 -0.90
N GLY A 25 9.14 -0.48 -1.32
CA GLY A 25 8.37 -1.41 -0.50
C GLY A 25 8.87 -2.84 -0.64
N GLU A 26 8.66 -3.69 0.34
CA GLU A 26 8.84 -5.14 0.16
C GLU A 26 7.69 -5.91 0.80
N PRO A 27 7.17 -6.97 0.15
CA PRO A 27 6.14 -7.80 0.75
C PRO A 27 6.63 -8.34 2.10
N LEU A 28 5.84 -8.19 3.15
CA LEU A 28 6.22 -8.69 4.48
C LEU A 28 6.28 -10.22 4.52
N HIS A 29 5.44 -10.87 3.72
CA HIS A 29 5.36 -12.32 3.63
C HIS A 29 5.95 -12.81 2.31
N GLU A 30 6.59 -13.98 2.36
CA GLU A 30 7.02 -14.67 1.15
C GLU A 30 5.81 -14.92 0.25
N THR A 31 5.86 -14.30 -0.92
CA THR A 31 4.83 -14.40 -1.93
C THR A 31 5.43 -15.16 -3.10
N THR A 32 4.83 -16.31 -3.41
CA THR A 32 5.27 -17.16 -4.53
C THR A 32 4.33 -16.96 -5.71
N GLY A 33 4.90 -16.80 -6.91
CA GLY A 33 4.11 -16.71 -8.14
C GLY A 33 4.68 -15.76 -9.19
N PRO A 34 3.96 -15.59 -10.32
CA PRO A 34 4.35 -14.66 -11.36
C PRO A 34 4.29 -13.22 -10.86
N GLU A 35 5.32 -12.45 -11.19
CA GLU A 35 5.37 -11.02 -10.90
C GLU A 35 4.69 -10.20 -12.00
N PHE A 36 4.02 -9.14 -11.59
CA PHE A 36 3.34 -8.22 -12.48
C PHE A 36 3.82 -6.80 -12.22
N PRO A 37 3.96 -5.96 -13.26
CA PRO A 37 4.25 -4.55 -13.09
C PRO A 37 3.08 -3.90 -12.34
N THR A 38 3.41 -3.32 -11.20
CA THR A 38 2.47 -2.88 -10.18
C THR A 38 2.72 -1.43 -9.79
N THR A 39 1.65 -0.69 -9.55
CA THR A 39 1.68 0.67 -9.02
C THR A 39 1.01 0.70 -7.66
N ILE A 40 1.68 1.31 -6.68
CA ILE A 40 1.19 1.50 -5.33
C ILE A 40 0.79 2.96 -5.18
N TRP A 41 -0.47 3.16 -4.83
CA TRP A 41 -1.14 4.44 -4.70
C TRP A 41 -1.39 4.76 -3.23
N GLY A 42 -1.30 6.03 -2.87
CA GLY A 42 -1.83 6.50 -1.60
C GLY A 42 -3.36 6.59 -1.61
N PRO A 43 -3.96 7.00 -0.48
CA PRO A 43 -5.40 7.01 -0.30
C PRO A 43 -6.10 8.18 -1.01
N THR A 44 -5.36 9.18 -1.50
CA THR A 44 -5.95 10.37 -2.08
C THR A 44 -6.33 10.16 -3.55
N CYS A 45 -7.30 10.93 -4.03
CA CYS A 45 -7.70 10.93 -5.43
C CYS A 45 -6.72 11.70 -6.34
N ASP A 46 -5.62 12.22 -5.81
CA ASP A 46 -4.67 13.00 -6.57
C ASP A 46 -3.81 12.11 -7.46
N SER A 47 -3.71 12.49 -8.73
CA SER A 47 -2.96 11.72 -9.75
C SER A 47 -1.45 11.59 -9.46
N ILE A 48 -0.95 12.39 -8.51
CA ILE A 48 0.44 12.39 -8.06
C ILE A 48 0.68 11.50 -6.85
N ASP A 49 -0.36 11.05 -6.14
CA ASP A 49 -0.27 10.22 -4.92
C ASP A 49 0.10 8.77 -5.24
N LYS A 50 1.30 8.62 -5.80
CA LYS A 50 1.92 7.39 -6.26
C LYS A 50 3.21 7.16 -5.49
N ILE A 51 3.17 6.18 -4.60
CA ILE A 51 4.30 5.85 -3.74
C ILE A 51 5.37 5.11 -4.56
N GLU A 52 4.97 4.12 -5.36
CA GLU A 52 5.92 3.35 -6.16
C GLU A 52 5.27 2.93 -7.49
N THR A 53 6.00 3.04 -8.60
CA THR A 53 5.46 2.77 -9.94
C THR A 53 6.25 1.68 -10.65
N ARG A 54 5.56 0.84 -11.44
CA ARG A 54 6.16 -0.24 -12.25
C ARG A 54 6.99 -1.26 -11.45
N LYS A 55 6.74 -1.39 -10.16
CA LYS A 55 7.40 -2.39 -9.33
C LYS A 55 6.91 -3.79 -9.72
N LEU A 56 7.83 -4.71 -9.98
CA LEU A 56 7.48 -6.11 -10.18
C LEU A 56 7.15 -6.72 -8.82
N MET A 57 5.91 -7.20 -8.68
CA MET A 57 5.47 -7.89 -7.48
C MET A 57 4.53 -9.03 -7.83
N PRO A 58 4.57 -10.12 -7.07
CA PRO A 58 3.55 -11.14 -7.14
C PRO A 58 2.19 -10.59 -6.69
N ARG A 59 1.14 -11.33 -7.01
CA ARG A 59 -0.22 -10.96 -6.61
C ARG A 59 -0.40 -11.11 -5.09
N LEU A 60 -0.60 -9.98 -4.42
CA LEU A 60 -1.08 -9.90 -3.04
C LEU A 60 -2.54 -10.37 -2.94
N LYS A 61 -2.91 -11.06 -1.84
CA LYS A 61 -4.26 -11.60 -1.60
C LYS A 61 -5.20 -10.49 -1.16
N LYS A 62 -6.35 -10.42 -1.84
CA LYS A 62 -7.35 -9.34 -1.75
C LYS A 62 -8.03 -9.13 -0.38
N TRP A 63 -7.81 -9.99 0.62
CA TRP A 63 -8.67 -10.04 1.81
C TRP A 63 -7.97 -10.33 3.14
N GLY A 64 -6.64 -10.28 3.20
CA GLY A 64 -5.94 -10.53 4.45
C GLY A 64 -4.69 -9.72 4.56
N LEU A 65 -4.79 -8.54 5.19
CA LEU A 65 -3.67 -7.90 5.89
C LEU A 65 -2.31 -7.99 5.18
N ASP A 66 -2.26 -7.81 3.86
CA ASP A 66 -0.96 -7.78 3.20
C ASP A 66 -0.28 -6.47 3.60
N LEU A 67 0.95 -6.63 4.10
CA LEU A 67 1.77 -5.56 4.61
C LEU A 67 2.96 -5.36 3.67
N LEU A 68 3.27 -4.11 3.36
CA LEU A 68 4.56 -3.73 2.78
C LEU A 68 5.36 -3.10 3.89
N ARG A 69 6.63 -3.44 3.92
CA ARG A 69 7.60 -2.75 4.75
C ARG A 69 8.23 -1.62 3.95
N TYR A 70 8.21 -0.41 4.50
CA TYR A 70 8.90 0.77 4.01
C TYR A 70 9.73 1.35 5.15
N ASP A 71 11.04 1.48 4.98
CA ASP A 71 11.95 2.08 5.97
C ASP A 71 11.77 1.52 7.40
N GLY A 72 11.51 0.21 7.50
CA GLY A 72 11.27 -0.48 8.77
C GLY A 72 9.85 -0.31 9.36
N ARG A 73 8.97 0.45 8.72
CA ARG A 73 7.56 0.61 9.10
C ARG A 73 6.65 -0.29 8.27
N LEU A 74 5.60 -0.81 8.92
CA LEU A 74 4.61 -1.66 8.28
C LEU A 74 3.42 -0.83 7.82
N HIS A 75 3.11 -0.95 6.53
CA HIS A 75 1.97 -0.28 5.90
C HIS A 75 0.97 -1.33 5.41
N ARG A 76 -0.33 -1.10 5.69
CA ARG A 76 -1.40 -1.97 5.22
C ARG A 76 -1.77 -1.62 3.78
N ILE A 77 -1.92 -2.66 2.97
CA ILE A 77 -2.31 -2.52 1.57
C ILE A 77 -3.64 -3.21 1.37
N CYS A 78 -4.50 -2.53 0.63
CA CYS A 78 -5.67 -3.13 0.06
C CYS A 78 -5.53 -3.18 -1.46
N SER A 79 -5.78 -4.37 -2.00
CA SER A 79 -6.03 -4.54 -3.42
C SER A 79 -7.48 -4.15 -3.71
N ILE A 80 -7.70 -2.87 -3.96
CA ILE A 80 -9.00 -2.42 -4.45
C ILE A 80 -8.96 -2.32 -5.98
N ASP A 81 -9.98 -2.90 -6.62
CA ASP A 81 -10.38 -2.41 -7.94
C ASP A 81 -11.03 -1.04 -7.74
N PHE A 82 -10.84 -0.12 -8.70
CA PHE A 82 -11.21 1.32 -8.65
C PHE A 82 -12.64 1.60 -8.12
N GLN A 83 -13.54 0.62 -8.15
CA GLN A 83 -14.92 0.71 -7.67
C GLN A 83 -15.07 0.81 -6.13
N TRP A 84 -14.06 0.40 -5.33
CA TRP A 84 -14.16 0.31 -3.85
C TRP A 84 -13.35 1.37 -3.08
N ILE A 85 -12.86 2.41 -3.77
CA ILE A 85 -11.99 3.48 -3.21
C ILE A 85 -12.61 4.16 -1.97
N PHE A 86 -13.93 4.39 -1.97
CA PHE A 86 -14.59 5.05 -0.85
C PHE A 86 -14.78 4.13 0.38
N GLU A 87 -15.05 2.85 0.19
CA GLU A 87 -15.26 1.92 1.32
C GLU A 87 -13.97 1.54 2.06
N ALA A 88 -12.83 1.44 1.36
CA ALA A 88 -11.56 1.06 1.99
C ALA A 88 -10.94 2.18 2.85
N ALA A 89 -11.16 3.44 2.48
CA ALA A 89 -10.72 4.60 3.27
C ALA A 89 -11.50 4.75 4.59
N ASP A 90 -12.74 4.25 4.62
CA ASP A 90 -13.65 4.37 5.77
C ASP A 90 -13.61 3.18 6.73
N PHE A 91 -12.81 2.12 6.49
CA PHE A 91 -12.68 1.04 7.46
C PHE A 91 -11.95 1.55 8.72
N PRO A 92 -12.66 1.72 9.85
CA PRO A 92 -12.03 2.20 11.06
C PRO A 92 -11.08 1.12 11.57
N PHE A 93 -9.90 1.56 11.98
CA PHE A 93 -8.92 0.77 12.72
C PHE A 93 -9.60 0.06 13.90
N HIS A 94 -9.90 -1.23 13.75
CA HIS A 94 -10.18 -2.08 14.89
C HIS A 94 -8.84 -2.69 15.31
N GLU A 95 -8.28 -2.20 16.41
CA GLU A 95 -7.25 -2.98 17.11
C GLU A 95 -7.83 -4.36 17.39
N PRO A 96 -7.09 -5.45 17.13
CA PRO A 96 -7.46 -6.71 17.72
C PRO A 96 -7.45 -6.50 19.23
N LYS A 97 -8.63 -6.53 19.86
CA LYS A 97 -8.74 -6.61 21.32
C LYS A 97 -7.85 -7.77 21.72
N LYS A 98 -6.80 -7.49 22.51
CA LYS A 98 -5.98 -8.52 23.13
C LYS A 98 -6.95 -9.50 23.78
N MET A 99 -7.02 -10.72 23.26
CA MET A 99 -7.69 -11.82 23.95
C MET A 99 -6.87 -12.07 25.21
N LEU A 100 -7.42 -11.66 26.35
CA LEU A 100 -7.06 -12.15 27.68
C LEU A 100 -7.61 -13.57 27.84
#